data_AF-A0AAQ3WVB4-F1
#
_entry.id   AF-A0AAQ3WVB4-F1
#
_cell.length_a   1.000
_cell.length_b   1.000
_cell.length_c   1.000
_cell.angle_alpha   90.00
_cell.angle_beta   90.00
_cell.angle_gamma   90.00
#
_symmetry.space_group_name_H-M   'P 1'
#
loop_
_entity.id
_entity.type
_entity.pdbx_description
1 polymer ?
#
loop_
_entity_poly.entity_id
_entity_poly.type
_entity_poly.pdbx_seq_one_letter_code
_entity_poly.pdbx_strand_id
1 'polypeptide(L)'
;MARNEEKSQSMLNRFITMKQEEKRKPRERRPAATSPTLSAGNEGLGEHRLRYLNDEINKLLRERSHWERRISELRGRDYSRSSNAPLMTELDGNIVAVPNPSGRGPGYRYFGAARKLPGVRELFDKPPETRKRRTRYEIHKRINAGYYGYYDDEDGVLERLDAPAEKRMREEAIAEWHRVEQVRREAIKAVVSGEAAAAGGRSGEAAREVLFEGVEEEVEEERKREEERREREKGEEVGREFVAHVPLPDEKEIERMVPVEQEEAKEILNVRRPALEEM
;
A
#
# COMPACT_ATOMS: atom_id res chain seq x y z
N MET A 1 -56.52 42.11 39.29
CA MET A 1 -56.20 42.38 37.87
C MET A 1 -56.11 41.04 37.15
N ALA A 2 -56.88 40.82 36.07
CA ALA A 2 -56.88 39.57 35.30
C ALA A 2 -55.48 39.26 34.73
N ARG A 3 -55.10 37.97 34.68
CA ARG A 3 -53.80 37.52 34.14
C ARG A 3 -53.71 37.87 32.65
N ASN A 4 -52.49 38.05 32.15
CA ASN A 4 -52.24 38.43 30.75
C ASN A 4 -52.87 37.43 29.75
N GLU A 5 -52.98 36.17 30.15
CA GLU A 5 -53.62 35.10 29.38
C GLU A 5 -55.14 35.27 29.22
N GLU A 6 -55.84 35.76 30.25
CA GLU A 6 -57.28 36.02 30.18
C GLU A 6 -57.55 37.27 29.32
N LYS A 7 -56.68 38.28 29.42
CA LYS A 7 -56.75 39.48 28.59
C LYS A 7 -56.54 39.13 27.12
N SER A 8 -55.55 38.30 26.79
CA SER A 8 -55.27 37.89 25.40
C SER A 8 -56.38 37.02 24.80
N GLN A 9 -57.11 36.28 25.64
CA GLN A 9 -58.25 35.46 25.21
C GLN A 9 -59.59 36.21 25.15
N SER A 10 -59.64 37.48 25.58
CA SER A 10 -60.88 38.28 25.50
C SER A 10 -61.40 38.40 24.07
N MET A 11 -62.72 38.46 23.92
CA MET A 11 -63.41 38.53 22.62
C MET A 11 -62.89 39.67 21.74
N LEU A 12 -62.55 40.81 22.35
CA LEU A 12 -62.00 41.96 21.65
C LEU A 12 -60.60 41.67 21.08
N ASN A 13 -59.72 41.06 21.87
CA ASN A 13 -58.39 40.71 21.40
C ASN A 13 -58.43 39.59 20.35
N ARG A 14 -59.32 38.60 20.49
CA ARG A 14 -59.58 37.59 19.44
C ARG A 14 -60.06 38.21 18.13
N PHE A 15 -60.97 39.18 18.20
CA PHE A 15 -61.49 39.86 17.01
C PHE A 15 -60.42 40.73 16.33
N ILE A 16 -59.60 41.44 17.10
CA ILE A 16 -58.48 42.22 16.58
C ILE A 16 -57.44 41.31 15.92
N THR A 17 -57.11 40.17 16.53
CA THR A 17 -56.20 39.19 15.91
C THR A 17 -56.78 38.60 14.63
N MET A 18 -58.07 38.27 14.60
CA MET A 18 -58.75 37.77 13.41
C MET A 18 -58.70 38.80 12.26
N LYS A 19 -58.99 40.07 12.54
CA LYS A 19 -58.93 41.14 11.52
C LYS A 19 -57.51 41.40 11.03
N GLN A 20 -56.50 41.21 11.87
CA GLN A 20 -55.09 41.28 11.45
C GLN A 20 -54.68 40.05 10.64
N GLU A 21 -55.23 38.87 10.95
CA GLU A 21 -55.00 37.62 10.22
C GLU A 21 -55.71 37.59 8.87
N GLU A 22 -56.88 38.23 8.71
CA GLU A 22 -57.53 38.42 7.40
C GLU A 22 -56.74 39.34 6.46
N LYS A 23 -56.09 40.37 7.03
CA LYS A 23 -55.25 41.33 6.28
C LYS A 23 -53.86 40.76 5.94
N ARG A 24 -53.41 39.74 6.67
CA ARG A 24 -52.15 39.04 6.43
C ARG A 24 -52.46 37.73 5.68
N LYS A 25 -51.48 37.15 4.99
CA LYS A 25 -51.65 35.77 4.49
C LYS A 25 -51.90 34.86 5.71
N PRO A 26 -52.70 33.77 5.58
CA PRO A 26 -53.01 32.88 6.69
C PRO A 26 -51.71 32.52 7.42
N ARG A 27 -51.72 32.60 8.76
CA ARG A 27 -50.55 32.25 9.57
C ARG A 27 -50.13 30.83 9.20
N GLU A 28 -49.07 30.71 8.41
CA GLU A 28 -48.37 29.46 8.21
C GLU A 28 -47.93 29.04 9.61
N ARG A 29 -48.59 28.03 10.19
CA ARG A 29 -48.02 27.33 11.35
C ARG A 29 -46.65 26.92 10.88
N ARG A 30 -45.59 27.57 11.39
CA ARG A 30 -44.23 27.13 11.10
C ARG A 30 -44.22 25.63 11.37
N PRO A 31 -43.80 24.78 10.42
CA PRO A 31 -43.61 23.38 10.72
C PRO A 31 -42.73 23.30 11.98
N ALA A 32 -43.00 22.35 12.86
CA ALA A 32 -42.46 22.21 14.22
C ALA A 32 -40.91 22.05 14.32
N ALA A 33 -40.17 22.54 13.33
CA ALA A 33 -38.76 22.35 13.10
C ALA A 33 -37.84 23.17 14.02
N THR A 34 -38.36 24.11 14.82
CA THR A 34 -37.49 25.01 15.61
C THR A 34 -37.43 24.68 17.11
N SER A 35 -38.47 24.11 17.70
CA SER A 35 -38.49 23.86 19.16
C SER A 35 -37.71 22.62 19.64
N PRO A 36 -37.81 21.44 19.00
CA PRO A 36 -37.23 20.22 19.55
C PRO A 36 -35.72 20.09 19.33
N THR A 37 -35.20 20.58 18.20
CA THR A 37 -33.77 20.57 17.84
C THR A 37 -32.93 21.50 18.72
N LEU A 38 -33.40 22.72 18.98
CA LEU A 38 -32.78 23.64 19.93
C LEU A 38 -32.80 23.09 21.36
N SER A 39 -33.87 22.38 21.73
CA SER A 39 -33.99 21.74 23.03
C SER A 39 -32.97 20.62 23.18
N ALA A 40 -32.86 19.71 22.20
CA ALA A 40 -31.93 18.56 22.20
C ALA A 40 -30.43 18.93 22.17
N GLY A 41 -30.08 20.17 21.85
CA GLY A 41 -28.70 20.70 21.96
C GLY A 41 -28.28 21.02 23.40
N ASN A 42 -29.22 21.10 24.34
CA ASN A 42 -28.92 21.41 25.74
C ASN A 42 -28.65 20.12 26.52
N GLU A 43 -27.41 19.96 27.00
CA GLU A 43 -26.96 18.80 27.79
C GLU A 43 -27.66 18.67 29.15
N GLY A 44 -28.37 19.71 29.60
CA GLY A 44 -29.10 19.73 30.87
C GLY A 44 -30.50 19.10 30.83
N LEU A 45 -30.95 18.56 29.70
CA LEU A 45 -32.20 17.81 29.63
C LEU A 45 -31.98 16.37 30.08
N GLY A 46 -32.85 15.85 30.93
CA GLY A 46 -32.77 14.46 31.39
C GLY A 46 -32.77 13.46 30.22
N GLU A 47 -32.06 12.34 30.40
CA GLU A 47 -31.82 11.32 29.36
C GLU A 47 -33.11 10.87 28.64
N HIS A 48 -34.18 10.59 29.38
CA HIS A 48 -35.46 10.19 28.79
C HIS A 48 -36.05 11.24 27.86
N ARG A 49 -35.90 12.53 28.21
CA ARG A 49 -36.38 13.63 27.37
C ARG A 49 -35.54 13.75 26.10
N LEU A 50 -34.23 13.55 26.20
CA LEU A 50 -33.34 13.53 25.02
C LEU A 50 -33.68 12.37 24.09
N ARG A 51 -33.97 11.17 24.61
CA ARG A 51 -34.42 10.02 23.80
C ARG A 51 -35.73 10.32 23.07
N TYR A 52 -36.74 10.84 23.80
CA TYR A 52 -38.02 11.21 23.22
C TYR A 52 -37.90 12.29 22.12
N LEU A 53 -37.12 13.35 22.38
CA LEU A 53 -36.89 14.41 21.39
C LEU A 53 -36.16 13.88 20.16
N ASN A 54 -35.22 12.95 20.35
CA ASN A 54 -34.50 12.32 19.26
C ASN A 54 -35.43 11.45 18.39
N ASP A 55 -36.36 10.71 18.99
CA ASP A 55 -37.41 9.97 18.29
C ASP A 55 -38.32 10.91 17.49
N GLU A 56 -38.73 12.03 18.10
CA GLU A 56 -39.55 13.05 17.46
C GLU A 56 -38.85 13.68 16.25
N ILE A 57 -37.56 14.01 16.38
CA ILE A 57 -36.75 14.53 15.26
C ILE A 57 -36.64 13.49 14.14
N ASN A 58 -36.36 12.23 14.46
CA ASN A 58 -36.27 11.17 13.45
C ASN A 58 -37.62 10.94 12.74
N LYS A 59 -38.74 11.04 13.46
CA LYS A 59 -40.09 10.97 12.87
C LYS A 59 -40.31 12.13 11.90
N LEU A 60 -40.01 13.36 12.29
CA LEU A 60 -40.14 14.54 11.43
C LEU A 60 -39.24 14.47 10.19
N LEU A 61 -38.03 13.91 10.30
CA LEU A 61 -37.13 13.71 9.16
C LEU A 61 -37.69 12.72 8.15
N ARG A 62 -38.28 11.61 8.61
CA ARG A 62 -38.93 10.63 7.73
C ARG A 62 -40.12 11.26 7.01
N GLU A 63 -40.99 11.94 7.75
CA GLU A 63 -42.13 12.67 7.18
C GLU A 63 -41.67 13.70 6.15
N ARG A 64 -40.62 14.49 6.45
CA ARG A 64 -40.04 15.43 5.49
C ARG A 64 -39.59 14.73 4.22
N SER A 65 -38.87 13.63 4.31
CA SER A 65 -38.44 12.88 3.12
C SER A 65 -39.60 12.30 2.31
N HIS A 66 -40.69 11.87 2.96
CA HIS A 66 -41.92 11.48 2.25
C HIS A 66 -42.54 12.68 1.50
N TRP A 67 -42.59 13.84 2.14
CA TRP A 67 -43.08 15.07 1.51
C TRP A 67 -42.18 15.55 0.37
N GLU A 68 -40.86 15.49 0.52
CA GLU A 68 -39.91 15.85 -0.55
C GLU A 68 -40.10 14.95 -1.77
N ARG A 69 -40.26 13.64 -1.55
CA ARG A 69 -40.57 12.69 -2.63
C ARG A 69 -41.90 13.04 -3.29
N ARG A 70 -42.93 13.32 -2.49
CA ARG A 70 -44.26 13.70 -3.00
C ARG A 70 -44.23 14.99 -3.82
N ILE A 71 -43.46 15.98 -3.39
CA ILE A 71 -43.30 17.24 -4.11
C ILE A 71 -42.58 17.00 -5.45
N SER A 72 -41.55 16.16 -5.47
CA SER A 72 -40.84 15.80 -6.70
C SER A 72 -41.75 15.01 -7.66
N GLU A 73 -42.55 14.07 -7.17
CA GLU A 73 -43.58 13.34 -7.95
C GLU A 73 -44.60 14.27 -8.60
N LEU A 74 -45.02 15.32 -7.88
CA LEU A 74 -45.92 16.35 -8.39
C LEU A 74 -45.21 17.35 -9.34
N ARG A 75 -44.00 17.00 -9.85
CA ARG A 75 -43.13 17.83 -10.68
C ARG A 75 -42.80 19.19 -10.05
N GLY A 76 -42.75 19.26 -8.72
CA GLY A 76 -42.33 20.42 -7.95
C GLY A 76 -40.81 20.55 -7.86
N ARG A 77 -40.35 21.53 -7.07
CA ARG A 77 -38.92 21.77 -6.81
C ARG A 77 -38.30 20.59 -6.06
N ASP A 78 -37.15 20.09 -6.54
CA ASP A 78 -36.42 19.03 -5.82
C ASP A 78 -35.74 19.58 -4.57
N TYR A 79 -36.33 19.28 -3.41
CA TYR A 79 -35.76 19.57 -2.09
C TYR A 79 -34.79 18.48 -1.60
N SER A 80 -34.69 17.35 -2.32
CA SER A 80 -33.82 16.22 -1.96
C SER A 80 -32.31 16.47 -2.16
N ARG A 81 -31.94 17.60 -2.79
CA ARG A 81 -30.53 17.97 -3.02
C ARG A 81 -29.81 18.27 -1.70
N SER A 82 -28.54 17.88 -1.61
CA SER A 82 -27.68 18.07 -0.44
C SER A 82 -27.57 19.52 0.03
N SER A 83 -27.74 20.50 -0.86
CA SER A 83 -27.75 21.94 -0.53
C SER A 83 -28.92 22.35 0.39
N ASN A 84 -30.02 21.60 0.36
CA ASN A 84 -31.21 21.85 1.18
C ASN A 84 -31.30 20.89 2.37
N ALA A 85 -30.32 20.01 2.54
CA ALA A 85 -30.29 19.08 3.65
C ALA A 85 -30.11 19.86 4.96
N PRO A 86 -30.78 19.44 6.05
CA PRO A 86 -30.49 20.02 7.36
C PRO A 86 -29.02 19.81 7.69
N LEU A 87 -28.39 20.86 8.19
CA LEU A 87 -27.05 20.80 8.73
C LEU A 87 -27.16 20.34 10.19
N MET A 88 -26.27 19.44 10.59
CA MET A 88 -26.12 18.97 11.96
C MET A 88 -24.74 19.33 12.47
N THR A 89 -24.66 19.90 13.66
CA THR A 89 -23.41 20.05 14.39
C THR A 89 -23.08 18.75 15.09
N GLU A 90 -21.95 18.15 14.75
CA GLU A 90 -21.40 16.96 15.40
C GLU A 90 -20.86 17.30 16.81
N LEU A 91 -20.58 16.24 17.57
CA LEU A 91 -19.98 16.31 18.90
C LEU A 91 -18.64 17.05 18.91
N ASP A 92 -17.89 16.92 17.82
CA ASP A 92 -16.57 17.52 17.62
C ASP A 92 -16.66 18.96 17.05
N GLY A 93 -17.87 19.52 16.96
CA GLY A 93 -18.12 20.86 16.41
C GLY A 93 -18.17 20.92 14.89
N ASN A 94 -17.95 19.81 14.18
CA ASN A 94 -18.05 19.75 12.72
C ASN A 94 -19.50 19.88 12.25
N ILE A 95 -19.75 20.72 11.24
CA ILE A 95 -21.07 20.85 10.62
C ILE A 95 -21.17 19.84 9.47
N VAL A 96 -21.97 18.80 9.66
CA VAL A 96 -22.19 17.73 8.66
C VAL A 96 -23.63 17.79 8.15
N ALA A 97 -23.78 17.77 6.83
CA ALA A 97 -25.09 17.69 6.18
C ALA A 97 -25.74 16.33 6.51
N VAL A 98 -26.96 16.33 7.04
CA VAL A 98 -27.70 15.12 7.40
C VAL A 98 -28.04 14.37 6.11
N PRO A 99 -27.43 13.20 5.84
CA PRO A 99 -27.74 12.45 4.62
C PRO A 99 -29.20 11.96 4.66
N ASN A 100 -29.84 11.95 3.50
CA ASN A 100 -31.25 11.60 3.39
C ASN A 100 -31.52 10.18 3.92
N PRO A 101 -32.59 9.96 4.71
CA PRO A 101 -32.93 8.67 5.31
C PRO A 101 -33.13 7.52 4.32
N SER A 102 -33.35 7.84 3.04
CA SER A 102 -33.76 6.92 1.98
C SER A 102 -32.60 6.20 1.27
N GLY A 103 -31.34 6.49 1.58
CA GLY A 103 -30.23 5.96 0.78
C GLY A 103 -28.98 5.70 1.61
N ARG A 104 -28.76 4.42 1.93
CA ARG A 104 -27.47 3.85 2.36
C ARG A 104 -26.95 4.42 3.70
N GLY A 105 -27.69 4.17 4.78
CA GLY A 105 -27.23 4.42 6.15
C GLY A 105 -28.24 3.97 7.21
N PRO A 106 -27.85 3.88 8.49
CA PRO A 106 -28.74 3.45 9.57
C PRO A 106 -29.97 4.36 9.67
N GLY A 107 -31.18 3.79 9.61
CA GLY A 107 -32.47 4.51 9.54
C GLY A 107 -32.91 5.25 10.81
N TYR A 108 -32.04 5.32 11.80
CA TYR A 108 -32.24 6.01 13.07
C TYR A 108 -30.96 6.78 13.43
N ARG A 109 -31.08 8.07 13.77
CA ARG A 109 -29.93 8.94 14.03
C ARG A 109 -30.03 9.58 15.40
N TYR A 110 -28.90 9.85 16.03
CA TYR A 110 -28.81 10.53 17.31
C TYR A 110 -28.28 11.95 17.09
N PHE A 111 -29.04 12.96 17.52
CA PHE A 111 -28.71 14.38 17.34
C PHE A 111 -28.16 15.00 18.63
N GLY A 112 -27.12 15.84 18.52
CA GLY A 112 -26.61 16.65 19.62
C GLY A 112 -26.34 15.85 20.90
N ALA A 113 -26.95 16.26 22.02
CA ALA A 113 -26.77 15.61 23.32
C ALA A 113 -27.25 14.15 23.35
N ALA A 114 -28.17 13.75 22.46
CA ALA A 114 -28.63 12.37 22.37
C ALA A 114 -27.52 11.37 21.97
N ARG A 115 -26.44 11.84 21.32
CA ARG A 115 -25.25 11.02 20.98
C ARG A 115 -24.36 10.73 22.20
N LYS A 116 -24.43 11.55 23.25
CA LYS A 116 -23.70 11.36 24.51
C LYS A 116 -24.39 10.38 25.47
N LEU A 117 -25.59 9.89 25.13
CA LEU A 117 -26.35 9.00 26.00
C LEU A 117 -25.63 7.67 26.24
N PRO A 118 -25.74 7.08 27.44
CA PRO A 118 -25.23 5.74 27.74
C PRO A 118 -25.77 4.70 26.73
N GLY A 119 -24.89 3.81 26.26
CA GLY A 119 -25.19 2.79 25.23
C GLY A 119 -25.28 3.33 23.79
N VAL A 120 -25.62 4.61 23.59
CA VAL A 120 -25.56 5.25 22.26
C VAL A 120 -24.15 5.72 21.95
N ARG A 121 -23.46 6.29 22.95
CA ARG A 121 -22.09 6.77 22.83
C ARG A 121 -21.13 5.69 22.33
N GLU A 122 -21.26 4.49 22.84
CA GLU A 122 -20.45 3.32 22.46
C GLU A 122 -20.61 2.93 20.98
N LEU A 123 -21.76 3.22 20.36
CA LEU A 123 -21.97 2.99 18.92
C LEU A 123 -21.18 3.96 18.03
N PHE A 124 -20.77 5.10 18.58
CA PHE A 124 -20.02 6.14 17.87
C PHE A 124 -18.54 6.17 18.22
N ASP A 125 -18.15 5.59 19.36
CA ASP A 125 -16.76 5.41 19.73
C ASP A 125 -16.14 4.39 18.76
N LYS A 126 -15.50 4.92 17.69
CA LYS A 126 -14.80 4.08 16.72
C LYS A 126 -13.82 3.18 17.48
N PRO A 127 -13.81 1.86 17.23
CA PRO A 127 -12.79 1.01 17.82
C PRO A 127 -11.43 1.63 17.47
N PRO A 128 -10.48 1.69 18.43
CA PRO A 128 -9.19 2.31 18.19
C PRO A 128 -8.59 1.70 16.94
N GLU A 129 -8.14 2.53 15.99
CA GLU A 129 -7.54 2.05 14.76
C GLU A 129 -6.37 1.14 15.14
N THR A 130 -6.56 -0.17 14.97
CA THR A 130 -5.53 -1.14 15.28
C THR A 130 -4.38 -0.85 14.34
N ARG A 131 -3.23 -0.39 14.86
CA ARG A 131 -2.03 -0.19 14.06
C ARG A 131 -1.73 -1.51 13.36
N LYS A 132 -1.91 -1.56 12.04
CA LYS A 132 -1.58 -2.74 11.25
C LYS A 132 -0.10 -3.02 11.49
N ARG A 133 0.23 -4.23 11.95
CA ARG A 133 1.63 -4.65 12.03
C ARG A 133 2.21 -4.60 10.62
N ARG A 134 3.48 -4.21 10.50
CA ARG A 134 4.16 -4.20 9.20
C ARG A 134 4.03 -5.59 8.57
N THR A 135 3.54 -5.64 7.35
CA THR A 135 3.46 -6.89 6.60
C THR A 135 4.88 -7.38 6.29
N ARG A 136 5.05 -8.69 6.09
CA ARG A 136 6.34 -9.25 5.61
C ARG A 136 6.81 -8.48 4.38
N TYR A 137 5.92 -8.21 3.42
CA TYR A 137 6.24 -7.43 2.22
C TYR A 137 6.82 -6.04 2.53
N GLU A 138 6.23 -5.27 3.45
CA GLU A 138 6.76 -3.96 3.85
C GLU A 138 8.13 -4.02 4.51
N ILE A 139 8.43 -5.12 5.22
CA ILE A 139 9.75 -5.36 5.80
C ILE A 139 10.75 -5.66 4.69
N HIS A 140 10.44 -6.62 3.81
CA HIS A 140 11.32 -7.01 2.70
C HIS A 140 11.54 -5.86 1.70
N LYS A 141 10.55 -4.97 1.50
CA LYS A 141 10.69 -3.79 0.66
C LYS A 141 11.78 -2.82 1.16
N ARG A 142 12.07 -2.80 2.46
CA ARG A 142 13.14 -1.97 3.05
C ARG A 142 14.48 -2.68 3.11
N ILE A 143 14.51 -4.00 2.93
CA ILE A 143 15.73 -4.78 2.83
C ILE A 143 16.21 -4.63 1.39
N ASN A 144 17.11 -3.67 1.18
CA ASN A 144 17.73 -3.37 -0.11
C ASN A 144 19.09 -4.08 -0.23
N ALA A 145 19.73 -3.98 -1.40
CA ALA A 145 21.07 -4.51 -1.63
C ALA A 145 22.10 -4.05 -0.59
N GLY A 146 21.93 -2.83 -0.05
CA GLY A 146 22.75 -2.29 1.04
C GLY A 146 22.66 -3.07 2.35
N TYR A 147 21.52 -3.73 2.65
CA TYR A 147 21.44 -4.64 3.81
C TYR A 147 22.37 -5.84 3.69
N TYR A 148 22.63 -6.29 2.45
CA TYR A 148 23.54 -7.39 2.15
C TYR A 148 24.97 -6.94 1.88
N GLY A 149 25.30 -5.66 2.09
CA GLY A 149 26.66 -5.15 1.95
C GLY A 149 27.13 -4.97 0.50
N TYR A 150 26.24 -5.04 -0.49
CA TYR A 150 26.60 -4.88 -1.91
C TYR A 150 27.21 -3.51 -2.29
N TYR A 151 27.17 -2.53 -1.38
CA TYR A 151 27.76 -1.20 -1.57
C TYR A 151 28.98 -0.95 -0.66
N ASP A 152 29.31 -1.86 0.27
CA ASP A 152 30.38 -1.65 1.28
C ASP A 152 31.77 -1.56 0.63
N ASP A 153 31.97 -2.25 -0.49
CA ASP A 153 33.21 -2.21 -1.27
C ASP A 153 33.38 -0.90 -2.06
N GLU A 154 32.29 -0.17 -2.34
CA GLU A 154 32.33 1.07 -3.14
C GLU A 154 32.63 2.33 -2.29
N ASP A 155 32.73 2.18 -0.98
CA ASP A 155 33.01 3.28 -0.06
C ASP A 155 34.46 3.79 -0.14
N GLY A 156 35.33 3.06 -0.85
CA GLY A 156 36.75 3.38 -1.04
C GLY A 156 37.57 3.29 0.25
N VAL A 157 36.98 2.80 1.35
CA VAL A 157 37.66 2.58 2.62
C VAL A 157 38.67 1.44 2.49
N LEU A 158 38.27 0.36 1.81
CA LEU A 158 39.11 -0.82 1.59
C LEU A 158 40.35 -0.48 0.75
N GLU A 159 40.17 0.26 -0.34
CA GLU A 159 41.26 0.69 -1.23
C GLU A 159 42.36 1.48 -0.49
N ARG A 160 41.98 2.34 0.47
CA ARG A 160 42.95 3.11 1.29
C ARG A 160 43.75 2.23 2.24
N LEU A 161 43.15 1.16 2.75
CA LEU A 161 43.79 0.23 3.67
C LEU A 161 44.69 -0.76 2.91
N ASP A 162 44.29 -1.19 1.73
CA ASP A 162 45.01 -2.17 0.91
C ASP A 162 46.18 -1.57 0.14
N ALA A 163 46.08 -0.31 -0.33
CA ALA A 163 47.13 0.38 -1.07
C ALA A 163 48.56 0.30 -0.44
N PRO A 164 48.76 0.52 0.89
CA PRO A 164 50.09 0.39 1.49
C PRO A 164 50.59 -1.06 1.53
N ALA A 165 49.70 -2.03 1.72
CA ALA A 165 50.05 -3.46 1.73
C ALA A 165 50.39 -3.95 0.32
N GLU A 166 49.56 -3.60 -0.65
CA GLU A 166 49.76 -3.92 -2.06
C GLU A 166 51.07 -3.30 -2.58
N LYS A 167 51.36 -2.05 -2.22
CA LYS A 167 52.62 -1.41 -2.61
C LYS A 167 53.84 -2.19 -2.11
N ARG A 168 53.81 -2.68 -0.87
CA ARG A 168 54.91 -3.50 -0.31
C ARG A 168 55.06 -4.80 -1.07
N MET A 169 53.95 -5.51 -1.32
CA MET A 169 53.99 -6.76 -2.08
C MET A 169 54.49 -6.56 -3.51
N ARG A 170 54.09 -5.46 -4.17
CA ARG A 170 54.60 -5.08 -5.49
C ARG A 170 56.09 -4.78 -5.46
N GLU A 171 56.57 -4.01 -4.47
CA GLU A 171 58.00 -3.69 -4.33
C GLU A 171 58.85 -4.95 -4.10
N GLU A 172 58.37 -5.89 -3.28
CA GLU A 172 59.00 -7.19 -3.04
C GLU A 172 59.05 -8.03 -4.32
N ALA A 173 57.94 -8.16 -5.04
CA ALA A 173 57.86 -8.89 -6.31
C ALA A 173 58.77 -8.28 -7.39
N ILE A 174 58.81 -6.95 -7.50
CA ILE A 174 59.70 -6.25 -8.44
C ILE A 174 61.17 -6.47 -8.05
N ALA A 175 61.51 -6.44 -6.75
CA ALA A 175 62.87 -6.70 -6.29
C ALA A 175 63.30 -8.13 -6.56
N GLU A 176 62.40 -9.10 -6.37
CA GLU A 176 62.64 -10.50 -6.72
C GLU A 176 62.83 -10.69 -8.22
N TRP A 177 61.95 -10.10 -9.03
CA TRP A 177 62.08 -10.09 -10.49
C TRP A 177 63.43 -9.51 -10.94
N HIS A 178 63.85 -8.37 -10.38
CA HIS A 178 65.15 -7.78 -10.70
C HIS A 178 66.33 -8.69 -10.30
N ARG A 179 66.24 -9.44 -9.20
CA ARG A 179 67.28 -10.41 -8.80
C ARG A 179 67.35 -11.56 -9.79
N VAL A 180 66.20 -12.15 -10.12
CA VAL A 180 66.12 -13.25 -11.09
C VAL A 180 66.61 -12.80 -12.46
N GLU A 181 66.23 -11.59 -12.91
CA GLU A 181 66.66 -11.04 -14.18
C GLU A 181 68.17 -10.71 -14.22
N GLN A 182 68.76 -10.30 -13.09
CA GLN A 182 70.21 -10.15 -12.99
C GLN A 182 70.94 -11.48 -13.12
N VAL A 183 70.48 -12.52 -12.42
CA VAL A 183 71.02 -13.89 -12.54
C VAL A 183 70.87 -14.39 -13.98
N ARG A 184 69.71 -14.18 -14.60
CA ARG A 184 69.44 -14.51 -16.00
C ARG A 184 70.39 -13.78 -16.94
N ARG A 185 70.62 -12.48 -16.73
CA ARG A 185 71.51 -11.66 -17.55
C ARG A 185 72.99 -12.05 -17.40
N GLU A 186 73.41 -12.41 -16.19
CA GLU A 186 74.75 -12.93 -15.92
C GLU A 186 74.96 -14.30 -16.57
N ALA A 187 73.96 -15.18 -16.48
CA ALA A 187 73.96 -16.46 -17.19
C ALA A 187 74.04 -16.29 -18.71
N ILE A 188 73.25 -15.37 -19.29
CA ILE A 188 73.32 -15.05 -20.73
C ILE A 188 74.70 -14.50 -21.11
N LYS A 189 75.27 -13.60 -20.31
CA LYS A 189 76.63 -13.08 -20.55
C LYS A 189 77.70 -14.18 -20.49
N ALA A 190 77.59 -15.12 -19.56
CA ALA A 190 78.52 -16.26 -19.41
C ALA A 190 78.40 -17.27 -20.57
N VAL A 191 77.21 -17.42 -21.15
CA VAL A 191 76.99 -18.21 -22.37
C VAL A 191 77.57 -17.50 -23.60
N VAL A 192 77.38 -16.18 -23.71
CA VAL A 192 77.89 -15.36 -24.82
C VAL A 192 79.41 -15.18 -24.76
N SER A 193 80.02 -15.12 -23.57
CA SER A 193 81.48 -15.05 -23.39
C SER A 193 82.19 -16.39 -23.63
N GLY A 194 81.45 -17.48 -23.81
CA GLY A 194 81.99 -18.82 -24.10
C GLY A 194 82.53 -19.57 -22.88
N GLU A 195 82.45 -19.00 -21.67
CA GLU A 195 82.94 -19.66 -20.44
C GLU A 195 82.01 -20.81 -19.99
N ALA A 196 80.71 -20.74 -20.31
CA ALA A 196 79.74 -21.77 -19.95
C ALA A 196 79.85 -23.07 -20.79
N ALA A 197 80.55 -23.05 -21.93
CA ALA A 197 80.75 -24.26 -22.74
C ALA A 197 81.79 -25.23 -22.14
N ALA A 198 82.58 -24.80 -21.14
CA ALA A 198 83.65 -25.60 -20.54
C ALA A 198 83.30 -26.22 -19.17
N ALA A 199 82.21 -25.82 -18.52
CA ALA A 199 81.83 -26.32 -17.19
C ALA A 199 80.45 -26.99 -17.22
N GLY A 200 80.43 -28.31 -17.44
CA GLY A 200 79.26 -29.17 -17.23
C GLY A 200 78.91 -29.32 -15.74
N GLY A 201 78.64 -28.21 -15.06
CA GLY A 201 78.26 -28.14 -13.65
C GLY A 201 76.96 -27.38 -13.44
N ARG A 202 76.38 -27.53 -12.24
CA ARG A 202 75.05 -27.07 -11.80
C ARG A 202 74.62 -25.63 -12.18
N SER A 203 75.56 -24.73 -12.52
CA SER A 203 75.23 -23.37 -12.95
C SER A 203 74.65 -23.28 -14.37
N GLY A 204 75.00 -24.21 -15.26
CA GLY A 204 74.43 -24.27 -16.62
C GLY A 204 73.00 -24.84 -16.65
N GLU A 205 72.63 -25.60 -15.63
CA GLU A 205 71.31 -26.22 -15.46
C GLU A 205 70.30 -25.20 -14.92
N ALA A 206 70.67 -24.44 -13.88
CA ALA A 206 69.87 -23.33 -13.34
C ALA A 206 69.65 -22.20 -14.37
N ALA A 207 70.65 -21.92 -15.23
CA ALA A 207 70.51 -20.97 -16.33
C ALA A 207 69.53 -21.44 -17.42
N ARG A 208 69.43 -22.75 -17.64
CA ARG A 208 68.47 -23.35 -18.58
C ARG A 208 67.05 -23.36 -18.02
N GLU A 209 66.90 -23.58 -16.72
CA GLU A 209 65.61 -23.63 -16.02
C GLU A 209 64.92 -22.25 -16.02
N VAL A 210 65.63 -21.17 -15.65
CA VAL A 210 65.09 -19.78 -15.64
C VAL A 210 64.73 -19.27 -17.04
N LEU A 211 65.38 -19.78 -18.10
CA LEU A 211 65.05 -19.45 -19.49
C LEU A 211 63.86 -20.26 -20.04
N PHE A 212 63.56 -21.41 -19.44
CA PHE A 212 62.46 -22.29 -19.85
C PHE A 212 61.16 -21.94 -19.11
N GLU A 213 61.23 -21.55 -17.83
CA GLU A 213 60.05 -21.09 -17.05
C GLU A 213 59.33 -19.91 -17.71
N GLY A 214 60.05 -18.92 -18.26
CA GLY A 214 59.41 -17.79 -18.96
C GLY A 214 58.71 -18.17 -20.27
N VAL A 215 59.09 -19.30 -20.89
CA VAL A 215 58.40 -19.85 -22.07
C VAL A 215 57.21 -20.70 -21.63
N GLU A 216 57.33 -21.40 -20.50
CA GLU A 216 56.22 -22.14 -19.90
C GLU A 216 55.11 -21.20 -19.38
N GLU A 217 55.45 -20.05 -18.80
CA GLU A 217 54.48 -19.03 -18.37
C GLU A 217 53.72 -18.41 -19.56
N GLU A 218 54.39 -18.12 -20.68
CA GLU A 218 53.71 -17.64 -21.90
C GLU A 218 52.77 -18.72 -22.50
N VAL A 219 53.17 -19.99 -22.44
CA VAL A 219 52.36 -21.13 -22.91
C VAL A 219 51.20 -21.41 -21.95
N GLU A 220 51.37 -21.23 -20.64
CA GLU A 220 50.31 -21.31 -19.63
C GLU A 220 49.30 -20.18 -19.79
N GLU A 221 49.74 -18.95 -20.00
CA GLU A 221 48.89 -17.78 -20.31
C GLU A 221 48.07 -18.01 -21.60
N GLU A 222 48.70 -18.57 -22.63
CA GLU A 222 48.03 -18.90 -23.88
C GLU A 222 46.98 -20.01 -23.69
N ARG A 223 47.30 -21.05 -22.90
CA ARG A 223 46.34 -22.10 -22.50
C ARG A 223 45.17 -21.56 -21.69
N LYS A 224 45.42 -20.63 -20.78
CA LYS A 224 44.38 -20.01 -19.95
C LYS A 224 43.43 -19.16 -20.77
N ARG A 225 43.95 -18.42 -21.75
CA ARG A 225 43.14 -17.67 -22.74
C ARG A 225 42.34 -18.60 -23.65
N GLU A 226 42.91 -19.73 -24.03
CA GLU A 226 42.20 -20.76 -24.79
C GLU A 226 41.07 -21.40 -23.95
N GLU A 227 41.32 -21.60 -22.65
CA GLU A 227 40.34 -22.15 -21.71
C GLU A 227 39.20 -21.14 -21.41
N GLU A 228 39.49 -19.86 -21.19
CA GLU A 228 38.47 -18.79 -21.10
C GLU A 228 37.62 -18.69 -22.36
N ARG A 229 38.25 -18.79 -23.54
CA ARG A 229 37.53 -18.78 -24.81
C ARG A 229 36.62 -20.01 -24.93
N ARG A 230 37.10 -21.18 -24.49
CA ARG A 230 36.32 -22.42 -24.45
C ARG A 230 35.19 -22.38 -23.43
N GLU A 231 35.36 -21.72 -22.29
CA GLU A 231 34.29 -21.50 -21.32
C GLU A 231 33.23 -20.53 -21.83
N ARG A 232 33.63 -19.50 -22.59
CA ARG A 232 32.71 -18.59 -23.27
C ARG A 232 31.88 -19.31 -24.35
N GLU A 233 32.52 -20.19 -25.13
CA GLU A 233 31.85 -21.06 -26.11
C GLU A 233 30.91 -22.09 -25.42
N LYS A 234 31.31 -22.66 -24.28
CA LYS A 234 30.42 -23.51 -23.45
C LYS A 234 29.26 -22.72 -22.84
N GLY A 235 29.47 -21.48 -22.42
CA GLY A 235 28.42 -20.59 -21.95
C GLY A 235 27.37 -20.29 -23.03
N GLU A 236 27.80 -20.20 -24.29
CA GLU A 236 26.91 -20.08 -25.45
C GLU A 236 26.16 -21.39 -25.76
N GLU A 237 26.76 -22.57 -25.53
CA GLU A 237 26.08 -23.87 -25.61
C GLU A 237 25.11 -24.12 -24.44
N VAL A 238 25.44 -23.68 -23.23
CA VAL A 238 24.54 -23.76 -22.06
C VAL A 238 23.35 -22.80 -22.21
N GLY A 239 23.50 -21.72 -23.00
CA GLY A 239 22.39 -20.88 -23.45
C GLY A 239 21.41 -21.59 -24.40
N ARG A 240 21.74 -22.78 -24.91
CA ARG A 240 20.78 -23.70 -25.54
C ARG A 240 20.18 -24.60 -24.45
N GLU A 241 19.43 -23.98 -23.55
CA GLU A 241 18.64 -24.69 -22.55
C GLU A 241 17.74 -25.73 -23.25
N PHE A 242 17.69 -26.94 -22.70
CA PHE A 242 16.89 -28.04 -23.22
C PHE A 242 15.39 -27.68 -23.08
N VAL A 243 14.81 -27.05 -24.11
CA VAL A 243 13.39 -26.70 -24.13
C VAL A 243 12.58 -27.96 -24.46
N ALA A 244 12.07 -28.62 -23.43
CA ALA A 244 11.05 -29.65 -23.60
C ALA A 244 9.75 -28.99 -24.09
N HIS A 245 9.43 -29.16 -25.38
CA HIS A 245 8.19 -28.63 -25.94
C HIS A 245 7.00 -29.43 -25.42
N VAL A 246 6.30 -28.88 -24.43
CA VAL A 246 4.98 -29.36 -24.03
C VAL A 246 3.97 -28.77 -25.01
N PRO A 247 3.22 -29.58 -25.78
CA PRO A 247 2.20 -29.05 -26.68
C PRO A 247 1.12 -28.39 -25.84
N LEU A 248 1.05 -27.06 -25.89
CA LEU A 248 -0.02 -26.29 -25.30
C LEU A 248 -1.21 -26.27 -26.28
N PRO A 249 -2.44 -26.52 -25.83
CA PRO A 249 -3.62 -26.43 -26.68
C PRO A 249 -3.78 -25.02 -27.27
N ASP A 250 -4.13 -24.93 -28.55
CA ASP A 250 -4.39 -23.66 -29.22
C ASP A 250 -5.64 -22.97 -28.61
N GLU A 251 -5.75 -21.64 -28.72
CA GLU A 251 -6.90 -20.87 -28.16
C GLU A 251 -8.27 -21.45 -28.54
N LYS A 252 -8.41 -21.99 -29.76
CA LYS A 252 -9.64 -22.62 -30.25
C LYS A 252 -9.95 -23.99 -29.62
N GLU A 253 -8.95 -24.66 -29.07
CA GLU A 253 -9.09 -25.90 -28.31
C GLU A 253 -9.43 -25.59 -26.85
N ILE A 254 -8.80 -24.57 -26.27
CA ILE A 254 -9.13 -24.04 -24.94
C ILE A 254 -10.60 -23.60 -24.90
N GLU A 255 -11.07 -22.85 -25.90
CA GLU A 255 -12.47 -22.43 -26.00
C GLU A 255 -13.46 -23.60 -26.08
N ARG A 256 -13.05 -24.77 -26.60
CA ARG A 256 -13.89 -25.98 -26.63
C ARG A 256 -13.84 -26.78 -25.34
N MET A 257 -12.72 -26.74 -24.60
CA MET A 257 -12.57 -27.46 -23.33
C MET A 257 -13.18 -26.71 -22.15
N VAL A 258 -13.11 -25.37 -22.12
CA VAL A 258 -13.65 -24.54 -21.04
C VAL A 258 -15.13 -24.84 -20.73
N PRO A 259 -16.06 -24.96 -21.70
CA PRO A 259 -17.44 -25.31 -21.43
C PRO A 259 -17.58 -26.69 -20.79
N VAL A 260 -16.77 -27.67 -21.22
CA VAL A 260 -16.78 -29.04 -20.70
C VAL A 260 -16.29 -29.06 -19.25
N GLU A 261 -15.19 -28.37 -18.95
CA GLU A 261 -14.71 -28.23 -17.57
C GLU A 261 -15.67 -27.46 -16.67
N GLN A 262 -16.38 -26.45 -17.21
CA GLN A 262 -17.42 -25.75 -16.45
C GLN A 262 -18.64 -26.63 -16.17
N GLU A 263 -19.02 -27.51 -17.08
CA GLU A 263 -20.08 -28.50 -16.90
C GLU A 263 -19.66 -29.54 -15.85
N GLU A 264 -18.46 -30.11 -15.97
CA GLU A 264 -17.91 -31.06 -14.99
C GLU A 264 -17.75 -30.44 -13.60
N ALA A 265 -17.25 -29.19 -13.50
CA ALA A 265 -17.14 -28.49 -12.24
C ALA A 265 -18.52 -28.22 -11.60
N LYS A 266 -19.54 -27.90 -12.40
CA LYS A 266 -20.94 -27.76 -11.95
C LYS A 266 -21.51 -29.11 -11.52
N GLU A 267 -21.20 -30.18 -12.24
CA GLU A 267 -21.65 -31.53 -11.92
C GLU A 267 -21.03 -32.02 -10.61
N ILE A 268 -19.73 -31.80 -10.40
CA ILE A 268 -19.03 -32.07 -9.13
C ILE A 268 -19.63 -31.23 -8.00
N LEU A 269 -19.94 -29.95 -8.25
CA LEU A 269 -20.62 -29.08 -7.28
C LEU A 269 -22.03 -29.57 -6.95
N ASN A 270 -22.79 -30.07 -7.93
CA ASN A 270 -24.13 -30.60 -7.75
C ASN A 270 -24.11 -31.97 -7.04
N VAL A 271 -23.15 -32.84 -7.35
CA VAL A 271 -22.92 -34.12 -6.68
C VAL A 271 -22.44 -33.93 -5.23
N ARG A 272 -21.73 -32.84 -4.93
CA ARG A 272 -21.40 -32.43 -3.53
C ARG A 272 -22.53 -31.73 -2.79
N ARG A 273 -23.64 -31.38 -3.46
CA ARG A 273 -24.77 -30.63 -2.89
C ARG A 273 -25.90 -31.43 -2.20
N PRO A 274 -25.85 -32.75 -1.93
CA PRO A 274 -26.89 -33.40 -1.13
C PRO A 274 -26.50 -33.66 0.33
N ALA A 275 -25.44 -33.05 0.88
CA ALA A 275 -25.02 -33.28 2.28
C ALA A 275 -25.20 -32.10 3.24
N LEU A 276 -25.73 -30.95 2.79
CA LEU A 276 -25.89 -29.75 3.63
C LEU A 276 -27.33 -29.21 3.71
N GLU A 277 -28.32 -29.90 3.14
CA GLU A 277 -29.74 -29.53 3.24
C GLU A 277 -30.57 -30.53 4.09
N GLU A 278 -29.96 -31.54 4.73
CA GLU A 278 -30.63 -32.47 5.67
C GLU A 278 -30.12 -32.40 7.14
N MET A 279 -29.68 -31.22 7.61
CA MET A 279 -29.56 -30.91 9.05
C MET A 279 -30.14 -29.54 9.38
#